data_AF-A0A0R1MDA4-F1
#
_entry.id   AF-A0A0R1MDA4-F1
#
_cell.length_a   1.000
_cell.length_b   1.000
_cell.length_c   1.000
_cell.angle_alpha   90.00
_cell.angle_beta   90.00
_cell.angle_gamma   90.00
#
_symmetry.space_group_name_H-M   'P 1'
#
loop_
_entity.id
_entity.type
_entity.pdbx_description
1 polymer ?
#
loop_
_entity_poly.entity_id
_entity_poly.type
_entity_poly.pdbx_seq_one_letter_code
_entity_poly.pdbx_strand_id
1 'polypeptide(L)' 'MILLTKTCSINNYIYKLSLHGGLLNVTSSDMDAKKYFDSNKEEFNIAINNFNCNIVQKMVDNILF' A
#
# COMPACT_ATOMS: atom_id res chain seq x y z
N MET A 1 -8.48 13.14 4.37
CA MET A 1 -9.12 12.89 3.06
C MET A 1 -8.48 11.64 2.45
N ILE A 2 -9.22 10.53 2.32
CA ILE A 2 -8.76 9.34 1.58
C ILE A 2 -8.81 9.70 0.10
N LEU A 3 -7.70 9.53 -0.63
CA LEU A 3 -7.68 9.78 -2.07
C LEU A 3 -8.16 8.55 -2.85
N LEU A 4 -7.76 7.34 -2.41
CA LEU A 4 -8.15 6.09 -3.04
C LEU A 4 -8.10 4.93 -2.05
N THR A 5 -9.00 3.97 -2.19
CA THR A 5 -8.99 2.71 -1.44
C THR A 5 -9.24 1.56 -2.40
N LYS A 6 -8.43 0.49 -2.29
CA LYS A 6 -8.58 -0.71 -3.09
C LYS A 6 -8.30 -1.95 -2.25
N THR A 7 -9.12 -2.99 -2.45
CA THR A 7 -8.89 -4.30 -1.85
C THR A 7 -8.03 -5.14 -2.79
N CYS A 8 -7.06 -5.87 -2.25
CA CYS A 8 -6.24 -6.82 -3.00
C CYS A 8 -6.05 -8.13 -2.21
N SER A 9 -5.58 -9.18 -2.91
CA SER A 9 -5.18 -10.44 -2.31
C SER A 9 -3.67 -10.61 -2.47
N ILE A 10 -2.97 -10.97 -1.38
CA ILE A 10 -1.55 -11.32 -1.38
C ILE A 10 -1.42 -12.64 -0.63
N ASN A 11 -0.92 -13.68 -1.30
CA ASN A 11 -0.81 -15.04 -0.74
C ASN A 11 -2.12 -15.53 -0.10
N ASN A 12 -3.24 -15.34 -0.82
CA ASN A 12 -4.60 -15.67 -0.40
C ASN A 12 -5.16 -14.87 0.80
N TYR A 13 -4.40 -13.92 1.34
CA TYR A 13 -4.88 -13.01 2.37
C TYR A 13 -5.41 -11.73 1.76
N ILE A 14 -6.55 -11.26 2.27
CA ILE A 14 -7.18 -10.02 1.80
C ILE A 14 -6.61 -8.83 2.56
N TYR A 15 -6.14 -7.82 1.81
CA TYR A 15 -5.65 -6.56 2.33
C TYR A 15 -6.41 -5.38 1.73
N LYS A 16 -6.49 -4.31 2.51
CA LYS A 16 -7.00 -3.02 2.10
C LYS A 16 -5.85 -2.04 1.96
N LEU A 17 -5.63 -1.60 0.73
CA LEU A 17 -4.68 -0.56 0.36
C LEU A 17 -5.39 0.79 0.38
N SER A 18 -4.88 1.76 1.13
CA SER A 18 -5.47 3.09 1.26
C SER A 18 -4.43 4.17 1.00
N LEU A 19 -4.66 5.03 0.01
CA LEU A 19 -3.77 6.14 -0.34
C LEU A 19 -4.27 7.44 0.30
N HIS A 20 -3.41 8.07 1.11
CA HIS A 20 -3.66 9.35 1.76
C HIS A 20 -2.48 10.29 1.56
N GLY A 21 -2.69 11.43 0.89
CA GLY A 21 -1.63 12.43 0.71
C GLY A 21 -0.36 11.89 0.05
N GLY A 22 -0.49 10.92 -0.87
CA GLY A 22 0.65 10.26 -1.53
C GLY A 22 1.24 9.06 -0.77
N LEU A 23 0.75 8.75 0.43
CA LEU A 23 1.21 7.61 1.24
C LEU A 23 0.22 6.44 1.17
N LEU A 24 0.70 5.30 0.69
CA LEU A 24 -0.03 4.03 0.69
C LEU A 24 0.11 3.35 2.04
N ASN A 25 -1.03 3.08 2.68
CA ASN A 25 -1.12 2.23 3.87
C ASN A 25 -1.77 0.90 3.52
N VAL A 26 -1.25 -0.18 4.12
CA VAL A 26 -1.77 -1.54 4.00
C VAL A 26 -2.36 -1.95 5.33
N THR A 27 -3.59 -2.42 5.32
CA THR A 27 -4.30 -2.90 6.52
C THR A 27 -5.02 -4.20 6.21
N SER A 28 -5.24 -5.03 7.22
CA SER A 28 -6.15 -6.17 7.14
C SER A 28 -6.98 -6.27 8.41
N SER A 29 -8.22 -6.73 8.27
CA SER A 29 -9.09 -7.09 9.39
C SER A 29 -8.93 -8.54 9.84
N ASP A 30 -8.18 -9.34 9.08
CA ASP A 30 -7.90 -10.74 9.34
C ASP A 30 -6.63 -10.88 10.21
N MET A 31 -6.70 -11.69 11.27
CA MET A 31 -5.62 -11.85 12.23
C MET A 31 -4.44 -12.65 11.67
N ASP A 32 -4.71 -13.64 10.81
CA ASP A 32 -3.67 -14.42 10.13
C ASP A 32 -2.99 -13.59 9.06
N ALA A 33 -3.75 -12.78 8.32
CA ALA A 33 -3.20 -11.79 7.39
C ALA A 33 -2.30 -10.78 8.12
N LYS A 34 -2.73 -10.30 9.29
CA LYS A 34 -1.92 -9.39 10.11
C LYS A 34 -0.62 -10.06 10.58
N LYS A 35 -0.71 -11.29 11.08
CA LYS A 35 0.46 -12.07 11.49
C LYS A 35 1.42 -12.30 10.33
N TYR A 36 0.91 -12.62 9.14
CA TYR A 36 1.71 -12.77 7.94
C TYR A 36 2.41 -11.45 7.55
N PHE A 37 1.69 -10.33 7.58
CA PHE A 37 2.28 -9.01 7.34
C PHE A 37 3.38 -8.67 8.35
N ASP A 38 3.12 -8.88 9.65
CA ASP A 38 4.08 -8.58 10.71
C ASP A 38 5.34 -9.47 10.61
N SER A 39 5.19 -10.75 10.25
CA SER A 39 6.32 -11.67 10.02
C SER A 39 7.17 -11.30 8.80
N ASN A 40 6.61 -10.59 7.81
CA ASN A 40 7.31 -10.21 6.57
C ASN A 40 7.43 -8.68 6.43
N LYS A 41 7.38 -7.95 7.55
CA LYS A 41 7.22 -6.50 7.59
C LYS A 41 8.27 -5.74 6.80
N GLU A 42 9.51 -6.21 6.78
CA GLU A 42 10.60 -5.57 6.04
C GLU A 42 10.36 -5.60 4.52
N GLU A 43 10.07 -6.77 3.97
CA GLU A 43 9.76 -6.95 2.54
C GLU A 43 8.54 -6.12 2.12
N PHE A 44 7.49 -6.13 2.95
CA PHE A 44 6.30 -5.32 2.73
C PHE A 44 6.62 -3.82 2.76
N ASN A 45 7.43 -3.35 3.71
CA ASN A 45 7.82 -1.94 3.77
C ASN A 45 8.63 -1.52 2.55
N ILE A 46 9.54 -2.36 2.07
CA ILE A 46 10.29 -2.10 0.83
C ILE A 46 9.33 -1.98 -0.36
N ALA A 47 8.40 -2.93 -0.50
CA ALA A 47 7.41 -2.92 -1.57
C ALA A 47 6.49 -1.68 -1.52
N ILE A 48 6.01 -1.31 -0.32
CA ILE A 48 5.17 -0.11 -0.12
C ILE A 48 5.95 1.16 -0.46
N ASN A 49 7.20 1.27 -0.02
CA ASN A 49 8.04 2.44 -0.31
C ASN A 49 8.28 2.60 -1.82
N ASN A 50 8.63 1.52 -2.52
CA ASN A 50 8.81 1.55 -3.97
C ASN A 50 7.51 1.95 -4.69
N PHE A 51 6.37 1.46 -4.23
CA PHE A 51 5.07 1.83 -4.79
C PHE A 51 4.74 3.31 -4.54
N ASN A 52 4.99 3.82 -3.33
CA ASN A 52 4.82 5.23 -2.99
C ASN A 52 5.68 6.13 -3.87
N CYS A 53 6.96 5.81 -4.05
CA CYS A 53 7.85 6.55 -4.96
C CYS A 53 7.29 6.59 -6.39
N ASN A 54 6.77 5.47 -6.90
CA ASN A 54 6.17 5.41 -8.24
C ASN A 54 4.89 6.25 -8.36
N ILE A 55 4.00 6.20 -7.36
CA ILE A 55 2.80 7.05 -7.33
C ILE A 55 3.19 8.53 -7.31
N VAL A 56 4.10 8.91 -6.39
CA VAL A 56 4.54 10.30 -6.25
C VAL A 56 5.17 10.78 -7.56
N GLN A 57 6.03 9.98 -8.18
CA GLN A 57 6.61 10.30 -9.48
C GLN A 57 5.53 10.51 -10.55
N LYS A 58 4.57 9.60 -10.68
CA LYS A 58 3.45 9.77 -11.62
C LYS A 58 2.59 11.00 -11.33
N MET A 59 2.40 11.37 -10.05
CA MET A 59 1.68 12.59 -9.69
C MET A 59 2.47 13.84 -10.11
N VAL A 60 3.78 13.85 -9.85
CA VAL A 60 4.67 14.95 -10.26
C VAL A 60 4.71 15.08 -11.78
N ASP A 61 4.87 13.96 -12.49
CA ASP A 61 4.87 13.92 -13.96
C ASP A 61 3.57 14.49 -14.52
N ASN A 62 2.40 14.17 -13.94
CA ASN A 62 1.11 14.70 -14.39
C ASN A 62 0.83 16.16 -14.00
N ILE A 63 1.60 16.77 -13.09
CA ILE A 63 1.46 18.19 -12.71
C ILE A 63 2.36 19.08 -13.57
N LEU A 64 3.46 18.53 -14.13
CA LEU A 64 4.43 19.26 -14.93
C LEU A 64 4.06 19.35 -16.44
N PHE A 65 2.86 18.93 -16.83
CA PHE A 65 2.30 19.09 -18.18
C PHE A 65 1.08 20.01 -18.20
#